data_AF-A0AAP5YE07-F1
#
_entry.id   AF-A0AAP5YE07-F1
#
_cell.length_a   1.000
_cell.length_b   1.000
_cell.length_c   1.000
_cell.angle_alpha   90.00
_cell.angle_beta   90.00
_cell.angle_gamma   90.00
#
_symmetry.space_group_name_H-M   'P 1'
#
loop_
_entity.id
_entity.type
_entity.pdbx_description
1 polymer ?
#
loop_
_entity_poly.entity_id
_entity_poly.type
_entity_poly.pdbx_seq_one_letter_code
_entity_poly.pdbx_strand_id
1 'polypeptide(L)'
;LTMQAFGPFAKTETIDFEKLGSNALFLINGPTGSGKTSILDAICFALYGETTSNERQGIQMRCDLASQQLLTEVTLDFSLHGKVYRVTRAPEQEAPKARGEGLTVRKHTASLYELGETEKLITSKTTQVKTEITNIIGLNETQFRQVMVLPQGKFRELLLATSKEREEIFGQLFETDIYKKIEYALKDKA
;
A
#
# COMPACT_ATOMS: atom_id res chain seq x y z
N LEU A 1 4.03 1.30 10.49
CA LEU A 1 3.31 2.23 9.59
C LEU A 1 3.16 3.56 10.28
N THR A 2 3.61 4.64 9.65
CA THR A 2 3.46 6.02 10.12
C THR A 2 2.74 6.82 9.06
N MET A 3 1.66 7.50 9.43
CA MET A 3 0.83 8.31 8.56
C MET A 3 0.84 9.74 9.09
N GLN A 4 1.09 10.72 8.24
CA GLN A 4 1.13 12.12 8.61
C GLN A 4 0.23 12.92 7.67
N ALA A 5 -0.69 13.70 8.24
CA ALA A 5 -1.63 14.54 7.48
C ALA A 5 -2.38 13.77 6.36
N PHE A 6 -2.71 12.49 6.60
CA PHE A 6 -3.20 11.55 5.59
C PHE A 6 -4.58 10.99 5.95
N GLY A 7 -5.52 11.01 5.00
CA GLY A 7 -6.92 10.64 5.19
C GLY A 7 -7.57 11.48 6.29
N PRO A 8 -8.20 10.87 7.30
CA PRO A 8 -8.78 11.59 8.44
C PRO A 8 -7.76 11.98 9.52
N PHE A 9 -6.49 11.59 9.37
CA PHE A 9 -5.46 11.83 10.38
C PHE A 9 -4.76 13.17 10.15
N ALA A 10 -5.17 14.20 10.90
CA ALA A 10 -4.61 15.56 10.78
C ALA A 10 -3.17 15.71 11.32
N LYS A 11 -2.73 14.77 12.15
CA LYS A 11 -1.41 14.74 12.79
C LYS A 11 -0.61 13.53 12.32
N THR A 12 0.51 13.26 12.98
CA THR A 12 1.27 12.02 12.81
C THR A 12 0.68 10.93 13.69
N GLU A 13 0.27 9.82 13.08
CA GLU A 13 -0.21 8.61 13.74
C GLU A 13 0.72 7.44 13.36
N THR A 14 1.13 6.66 14.35
CA THR A 14 2.00 5.50 14.14
C THR A 14 1.33 4.23 14.65
N ILE A 15 1.21 3.25 13.76
CA ILE A 15 0.79 1.89 14.06
C ILE A 15 2.03 1.00 13.98
N ASP A 16 2.42 0.49 15.15
CA ASP A 16 3.45 -0.51 15.29
C ASP A 16 2.82 -1.90 15.32
N PHE A 17 2.89 -2.61 14.19
CA PHE A 17 2.30 -3.93 14.04
C PHE A 17 3.09 -5.01 14.80
N GLU A 18 4.35 -4.76 15.19
CA GLU A 18 5.14 -5.73 15.98
C GLU A 18 4.59 -5.89 17.40
N LYS A 19 3.94 -4.83 17.92
CA LYS A 19 3.25 -4.87 19.22
C LYS A 19 2.05 -5.81 19.26
N LEU A 20 1.54 -6.26 18.11
CA LEU A 20 0.45 -7.25 18.04
C LEU A 20 0.92 -8.67 18.33
N GLY A 21 2.23 -8.88 18.45
CA GLY A 21 2.86 -10.16 18.76
C GLY A 21 2.77 -11.16 17.60
N SER A 22 2.73 -12.45 17.91
CA SER A 22 2.72 -13.53 16.93
C SER A 22 1.31 -13.95 16.49
N ASN A 23 0.27 -13.21 16.88
CA ASN A 23 -1.10 -13.55 16.52
C ASN A 23 -1.33 -13.30 15.04
N ALA A 24 -1.71 -14.34 14.30
CA ALA A 24 -1.99 -14.24 12.87
C ALA A 24 -3.24 -13.40 12.54
N LEU A 25 -4.07 -13.10 13.54
CA LEU A 25 -5.32 -12.37 13.39
C LEU A 25 -5.43 -11.25 14.41
N PHE A 26 -5.79 -10.06 13.92
CA PHE A 26 -6.12 -8.89 14.74
C PHE A 26 -7.35 -8.18 14.16
N LEU A 27 -7.99 -7.35 15.00
CA LEU A 27 -9.20 -6.62 14.63
C LEU A 27 -8.94 -5.11 14.69
N ILE A 28 -9.20 -4.41 13.57
CA ILE A 28 -9.29 -2.95 13.54
C ILE A 28 -10.76 -2.56 13.72
N ASN A 29 -11.12 -2.08 14.91
CA ASN A 29 -12.49 -1.65 15.23
C ASN A 29 -12.60 -0.12 15.37
N GLY A 30 -13.76 0.43 15.00
CA GLY A 30 -14.08 1.84 15.13
C GLY A 30 -15.35 2.20 14.35
N PRO A 31 -15.97 3.37 14.62
CA PRO A 31 -17.16 3.81 13.89
C PRO A 31 -16.88 4.04 12.40
N THR A 32 -17.92 4.08 11.57
CA THR A 32 -17.80 4.50 10.16
C THR A 32 -17.16 5.89 10.09
N GLY A 33 -16.22 6.08 9.17
CA GLY A 33 -15.46 7.34 9.05
C GLY A 33 -14.23 7.45 9.95
N SER A 34 -13.96 6.49 10.84
CA SER A 34 -12.80 6.52 11.76
C SER A 34 -11.42 6.30 11.11
N GLY A 35 -11.35 6.16 9.78
CA GLY A 35 -10.07 5.96 9.07
C GLY A 35 -9.59 4.51 8.93
N LYS A 36 -10.44 3.51 9.19
CA LYS A 36 -10.06 2.08 9.01
C LYS A 36 -9.57 1.78 7.59
N THR A 37 -10.33 2.22 6.58
CA THR A 37 -9.93 2.09 5.17
C THR A 37 -8.67 2.90 4.87
N SER A 38 -8.50 4.06 5.52
CA SER A 38 -7.33 4.93 5.33
C SER A 38 -6.02 4.28 5.78
N ILE A 39 -6.05 3.33 6.72
CA ILE A 39 -4.87 2.51 7.07
C ILE A 39 -4.46 1.64 5.88
N LEU A 40 -5.42 1.00 5.20
CA LEU A 40 -5.16 0.18 4.01
C LEU A 40 -4.72 1.06 2.83
N ASP A 41 -5.36 2.21 2.65
CA ASP A 41 -4.96 3.21 1.66
C ASP A 41 -3.53 3.68 1.89
N ALA A 42 -3.11 3.89 3.14
CA ALA A 42 -1.76 4.30 3.49
C ALA A 42 -0.73 3.23 3.13
N ILE A 43 -1.02 1.94 3.36
CA ILE A 43 -0.12 0.84 2.98
C ILE A 43 0.01 0.77 1.46
N CYS A 44 -1.10 0.76 0.73
CA CYS A 44 -1.07 0.79 -0.74
C CYS A 44 -0.33 2.02 -1.27
N PHE A 45 -0.59 3.18 -0.68
CA PHE A 45 0.03 4.43 -1.09
C PHE A 45 1.53 4.39 -0.86
N ALA A 46 2.00 3.97 0.31
CA ALA A 46 3.42 3.86 0.62
C ALA A 46 4.15 2.91 -0.36
N LEU A 47 3.53 1.79 -0.71
CA LEU A 47 4.13 0.81 -1.62
C LEU A 47 4.12 1.28 -3.08
N TYR A 48 2.97 1.72 -3.60
CA TYR A 48 2.76 1.91 -5.04
C TYR A 48 2.49 3.36 -5.46
N GLY A 49 2.24 4.27 -4.53
CA GLY A 49 1.81 5.65 -4.79
C GLY A 49 0.32 5.78 -5.12
N GLU A 50 -0.45 4.71 -4.94
CA GLU A 50 -1.88 4.61 -5.25
C GLU A 50 -2.66 4.13 -4.02
N THR A 51 -3.93 4.50 -3.87
CA THR A 51 -4.75 4.04 -2.75
C THR A 51 -5.47 2.72 -3.08
N THR A 52 -6.29 2.20 -2.16
CA THR A 52 -7.05 0.95 -2.39
C THR A 52 -8.18 1.13 -3.41
N SER A 53 -8.63 2.36 -3.65
CA SER A 53 -9.62 2.69 -4.67
C SER A 53 -8.94 3.43 -5.83
N ASN A 54 -9.25 3.03 -7.07
CA ASN A 54 -8.80 3.75 -8.27
C ASN A 54 -9.36 5.19 -8.33
N GLU A 55 -10.35 5.53 -7.51
CA GLU A 55 -10.98 6.85 -7.48
C GLU A 55 -10.20 7.86 -6.64
N ARG A 56 -9.40 7.41 -5.66
CA ARG A 56 -8.65 8.29 -4.76
C ARG A 56 -7.17 8.30 -5.10
N GLN A 57 -6.72 9.41 -5.67
CA GLN A 57 -5.29 9.62 -5.91
C GLN A 57 -4.59 10.08 -4.63
N GLY A 58 -3.29 9.81 -4.47
CA GLY A 58 -2.55 10.19 -3.27
C GLY A 58 -2.63 11.68 -2.91
N ILE A 59 -2.81 12.56 -3.91
CA ILE A 59 -3.03 14.00 -3.73
C ILE A 59 -4.31 14.28 -2.91
N GLN A 60 -5.38 13.53 -3.17
CA GLN A 60 -6.68 13.69 -2.51
C GLN A 60 -6.70 13.11 -1.09
N MET A 61 -5.60 12.49 -0.65
CA MET A 61 -5.48 11.92 0.68
C MET A 61 -4.91 12.91 1.70
N ARG A 62 -4.56 14.15 1.33
CA ARG A 62 -4.19 15.14 2.34
C ARG A 62 -5.39 15.46 3.25
N CYS A 63 -5.17 15.46 4.56
CA CYS A 63 -6.18 15.87 5.53
C CYS A 63 -6.34 17.40 5.54
N ASP A 64 -7.55 17.91 5.26
CA ASP A 64 -7.82 19.36 5.24
C ASP A 64 -7.68 20.04 6.61
N LEU A 65 -7.81 19.26 7.69
CA LEU A 65 -7.62 19.75 9.07
C LEU A 65 -6.16 19.75 9.50
N ALA A 66 -5.23 19.27 8.67
CA ALA A 66 -3.81 19.28 8.98
C ALA A 66 -3.23 20.71 8.87
N SER A 67 -2.28 21.02 9.75
CA SER A 67 -1.47 22.23 9.64
C SER A 67 -0.81 22.31 8.24
N GLN A 68 -0.78 23.50 7.65
CA GLN A 68 -0.08 23.72 6.38
C GLN A 68 1.43 23.44 6.49
N GLN A 69 2.02 23.61 7.68
CA GLN A 69 3.43 23.31 7.93
C GLN A 69 3.70 21.80 8.00
N LEU A 70 2.66 20.99 8.25
CA LEU A 70 2.77 19.54 8.32
C LEU A 70 2.58 18.93 6.93
N LEU A 71 3.62 18.30 6.42
CA LEU A 71 3.57 17.62 5.12
C LEU A 71 2.75 16.35 5.22
N THR A 72 2.06 16.03 4.14
CA THR A 72 1.43 14.74 3.93
C THR A 72 2.51 13.73 3.59
N GLU A 73 2.66 12.70 4.41
CA GLU A 73 3.68 11.67 4.23
C GLU A 73 3.20 10.34 4.81
N VAL A 74 3.56 9.24 4.16
CA VAL A 74 3.37 7.90 4.70
C VAL A 74 4.70 7.15 4.65
N THR A 75 5.05 6.54 5.79
CA THR A 75 6.20 5.65 5.92
C THR A 75 5.74 4.25 6.32
N LEU A 76 6.16 3.24 5.57
CA LEU A 76 5.90 1.84 5.86
C LEU A 76 7.23 1.09 6.00
N ASP A 77 7.42 0.50 7.17
CA ASP A 77 8.44 -0.52 7.41
C ASP A 77 7.78 -1.89 7.24
N PHE A 78 8.38 -2.77 6.45
CA PHE A 78 7.88 -4.12 6.22
C PHE A 78 9.02 -5.13 6.08
N SER A 79 8.75 -6.39 6.44
CA SER A 79 9.70 -7.49 6.31
C SER A 79 9.29 -8.48 5.23
N LEU A 80 10.23 -8.93 4.42
CA LEU A 80 10.01 -9.97 3.42
C LEU A 80 11.27 -10.82 3.24
N HIS A 81 11.13 -12.14 3.24
CA HIS A 81 12.23 -13.10 3.09
C HIS A 81 13.45 -12.83 4.00
N GLY A 82 13.19 -12.45 5.26
CA GLY A 82 14.24 -12.18 6.27
C GLY A 82 14.94 -10.82 6.11
N LYS A 83 14.49 -9.97 5.17
CA LYS A 83 14.96 -8.60 5.00
C LYS A 83 13.91 -7.61 5.46
N VAL A 84 14.34 -6.45 5.95
CA VAL A 84 13.45 -5.36 6.36
C VAL A 84 13.66 -4.18 5.42
N TYR A 85 12.57 -3.53 5.05
CA TYR A 85 12.57 -2.40 4.12
C TYR A 85 11.79 -1.24 4.72
N ARG A 86 12.21 -0.02 4.38
CA ARG A 86 11.46 1.22 4.66
C ARG A 86 11.14 1.92 3.36
N VAL A 87 9.85 2.15 3.11
CA VAL A 87 9.39 3.01 2.03
C VAL A 87 8.71 4.25 2.61
N THR A 88 9.14 5.43 2.15
CA THR A 88 8.56 6.72 2.52
C THR A 88 8.07 7.40 1.25
N ARG A 89 6.82 7.87 1.26
CA ARG A 89 6.22 8.62 0.14
C ARG A 89 5.46 9.85 0.61
N ALA A 90 5.60 10.93 -0.15
CA ALA A 90 4.83 12.15 0.03
C ALA A 90 4.18 12.52 -1.32
N PRO A 91 2.84 12.66 -1.40
CA PRO A 91 2.16 12.99 -2.64
C PRO A 91 2.53 14.41 -3.11
N GLU A 92 2.20 14.73 -4.35
CA GLU A 92 2.20 16.13 -4.78
C GLU A 92 1.22 16.92 -3.89
N GLN A 93 1.68 18.05 -3.35
CA GLN A 93 0.91 18.82 -2.38
C GLN A 93 1.40 20.26 -2.31
N GLU A 94 0.51 21.16 -1.90
CA GLU A 94 0.90 22.50 -1.49
C GLU A 94 1.52 22.48 -0.10
N ALA A 95 2.65 23.17 0.04
CA ALA A 95 3.32 23.35 1.31
C ALA A 95 3.95 24.74 1.39
N PRO A 96 4.19 25.28 2.59
CA PRO A 96 4.96 26.50 2.78
C PRO A 96 6.30 26.43 2.05
N LYS A 97 6.67 27.54 1.42
CA LYS A 97 8.01 27.70 0.84
C LYS A 97 9.06 27.51 1.92
N ALA A 98 10.18 26.90 1.56
CA ALA A 98 11.32 26.75 2.46
C ALA A 98 11.94 28.10 2.87
N ARG A 99 11.72 29.14 2.06
CA ARG A 99 12.16 30.53 2.31
C ARG A 99 11.09 31.51 1.83
N GLY A 100 10.87 32.57 2.61
CA GLY A 100 9.87 33.60 2.33
C GLY A 100 8.44 33.17 2.66
N GLU A 101 7.47 34.02 2.29
CA GLU A 101 6.06 33.79 2.55
C GLU A 101 5.34 33.09 1.37
N GLY A 102 4.25 32.40 1.69
CA GLY A 102 3.36 31.74 0.74
C GLY A 102 3.63 30.26 0.52
N LEU A 103 2.80 29.67 -0.35
CA LEU A 103 2.80 28.23 -0.67
C LEU A 103 3.56 27.94 -1.96
N THR A 104 3.98 26.69 -2.10
CA THR A 104 4.56 26.12 -3.31
C THR A 104 4.13 24.68 -3.48
N VAL A 105 4.03 24.22 -4.72
CA VAL A 105 3.72 22.83 -5.03
C VAL A 105 4.99 22.00 -4.89
N ARG A 106 5.00 21.10 -3.91
CA ARG A 106 6.01 20.05 -3.80
C ARG A 106 5.57 18.87 -4.65
N LYS A 107 6.46 18.38 -5.50
CA LYS A 107 6.21 17.20 -6.34
C LYS A 107 6.14 15.91 -5.52
N HIS A 108 5.48 14.89 -6.07
CA HIS A 108 5.45 13.56 -5.48
C HIS A 108 6.86 12.99 -5.34
N THR A 109 7.23 12.58 -4.13
CA THR A 109 8.52 11.96 -3.80
C THR A 109 8.34 10.58 -3.21
N ALA A 110 9.33 9.73 -3.41
CA ALA A 110 9.42 8.42 -2.79
C ALA A 110 10.88 8.06 -2.50
N SER A 111 11.11 7.31 -1.44
CA SER A 111 12.41 6.70 -1.15
C SER A 111 12.24 5.30 -0.57
N LEU A 112 13.16 4.41 -0.94
CA LEU A 112 13.17 3.02 -0.50
C LEU A 112 14.55 2.67 0.06
N TYR A 113 14.55 2.10 1.24
CA TYR A 113 15.73 1.64 1.96
C TYR A 113 15.60 0.17 2.32
N GLU A 114 16.73 -0.55 2.31
CA GLU A 114 16.89 -1.83 3.02
C GLU A 114 17.45 -1.50 4.40
N LEU A 115 16.79 -1.99 5.45
CA LEU A 115 17.18 -1.82 6.84
C LEU A 115 18.00 -3.04 7.29
N GLY A 116 19.14 -2.79 7.91
CA GLY A 116 20.05 -3.80 8.47
C GLY A 116 20.93 -3.16 9.53
N GLU A 117 22.21 -3.53 9.62
CA GLU A 117 23.17 -2.83 10.50
C GLU A 117 23.30 -1.33 10.14
N THR A 118 23.14 -1.01 8.85
CA THR A 118 23.08 0.35 8.34
C THR A 118 21.90 0.49 7.38
N GLU A 119 21.27 1.67 7.34
CA GLU A 119 20.23 1.97 6.35
C GLU A 119 20.87 2.14 4.96
N LYS A 120 20.49 1.27 4.01
CA LYS A 120 21.00 1.30 2.64
C LYS A 120 19.92 1.85 1.71
N LEU A 121 20.17 3.02 1.11
CA LEU A 121 19.29 3.57 0.08
C LEU A 121 19.30 2.67 -1.16
N ILE A 122 18.14 2.17 -1.56
CA ILE A 122 17.94 1.45 -2.82
C ILE A 122 17.72 2.47 -3.94
N THR A 123 16.73 3.36 -3.78
CA THR A 123 16.47 4.44 -4.72
C THR A 123 15.57 5.52 -4.10
N SER A 124 15.74 6.76 -4.54
CA SER A 124 14.90 7.92 -4.22
C SER A 124 14.17 8.50 -5.45
N LYS A 125 14.21 7.78 -6.57
CA LYS A 125 13.47 8.15 -7.79
C LYS A 125 12.09 7.52 -7.74
N THR A 126 11.03 8.34 -7.70
CA THR A 126 9.64 7.90 -7.53
C THR A 126 9.22 6.73 -8.43
N THR A 127 9.56 6.78 -9.72
CA THR A 127 9.26 5.69 -10.68
C THR A 127 10.03 4.41 -10.35
N GLN A 128 11.32 4.52 -10.01
CA GLN A 128 12.13 3.35 -9.65
C GLN A 128 11.67 2.73 -8.34
N VAL A 129 11.22 3.53 -7.36
CA VAL A 129 10.65 2.98 -6.11
C VAL A 129 9.47 2.06 -6.41
N LYS A 130 8.55 2.46 -7.30
CA LYS A 130 7.42 1.58 -7.70
C LYS A 130 7.93 0.28 -8.32
N THR A 131 8.90 0.35 -9.24
CA THR A 131 9.50 -0.82 -9.88
C THR A 131 10.17 -1.76 -8.88
N GLU A 132 11.00 -1.23 -7.97
CA GLU A 132 11.68 -2.03 -6.95
C GLU A 132 10.70 -2.67 -5.98
N ILE A 133 9.66 -1.95 -5.55
CA ILE A 133 8.60 -2.52 -4.71
C ILE A 133 7.89 -3.69 -5.41
N THR A 134 7.53 -3.54 -6.69
CA THR A 134 6.94 -4.63 -7.48
C THR A 134 7.89 -5.84 -7.56
N ASN A 135 9.18 -5.61 -7.77
CA ASN A 135 10.18 -6.69 -7.83
C ASN A 135 10.36 -7.40 -6.48
N ILE A 136 10.38 -6.65 -5.38
CA ILE A 136 10.56 -7.19 -4.03
C ILE A 136 9.31 -7.98 -3.62
N ILE A 137 8.11 -7.40 -3.76
CA ILE A 137 6.85 -8.03 -3.33
C ILE A 137 6.38 -9.12 -4.31
N GLY A 138 6.75 -9.00 -5.59
CA GLY A 138 6.30 -9.91 -6.65
C GLY A 138 4.87 -9.63 -7.15
N LEU A 139 4.24 -8.55 -6.68
CA LEU A 139 2.90 -8.14 -7.07
C LEU A 139 2.91 -6.67 -7.51
N ASN A 140 2.18 -6.37 -8.58
CA ASN A 140 1.87 -4.98 -8.93
C ASN A 140 0.74 -4.42 -8.03
N GLU A 141 0.44 -3.14 -8.17
CA GLU A 141 -0.58 -2.45 -7.37
C GLU A 141 -1.97 -3.10 -7.44
N THR A 142 -2.37 -3.59 -8.61
CA THR A 142 -3.70 -4.15 -8.86
C THR A 142 -3.82 -5.51 -8.20
N GLN A 143 -2.81 -6.35 -8.40
CA GLN A 143 -2.71 -7.66 -7.76
C GLN A 143 -2.62 -7.50 -6.23
N PHE A 144 -1.76 -6.61 -5.75
CA PHE A 144 -1.61 -6.38 -4.31
C PHE A 144 -2.91 -5.91 -3.64
N ARG A 145 -3.67 -5.02 -4.29
CA ARG A 145 -5.00 -4.59 -3.80
C ARG A 145 -5.98 -5.77 -3.69
N GLN A 146 -6.01 -6.67 -4.69
CA GLN A 146 -6.87 -7.85 -4.67
C GLN A 146 -6.52 -8.81 -3.53
N VAL A 147 -5.23 -8.94 -3.20
CA VAL A 147 -4.76 -9.77 -2.08
C VAL A 147 -5.02 -9.12 -0.73
N MET A 148 -4.71 -7.84 -0.58
CA MET A 148 -4.78 -7.14 0.70
C MET A 148 -6.21 -6.80 1.11
N VAL A 149 -7.06 -6.45 0.14
CA VAL A 149 -8.46 -6.11 0.36
C VAL A 149 -9.33 -7.16 -0.29
N LEU A 150 -9.77 -8.13 0.52
CA LEU A 150 -10.81 -9.05 0.07
C LEU A 150 -12.09 -8.24 -0.19
N PRO A 151 -12.65 -8.27 -1.42
CA PRO A 151 -13.89 -7.57 -1.71
C PRO A 151 -14.99 -8.04 -0.75
N GLN A 152 -15.80 -7.10 -0.25
CA GLN A 152 -16.94 -7.47 0.60
C GLN A 152 -17.84 -8.47 -0.15
N GLY A 153 -18.16 -9.59 0.50
CA GLY A 153 -18.88 -10.73 -0.10
C GLY A 153 -17.97 -11.86 -0.58
N LYS A 154 -16.82 -11.55 -1.20
CA LYS A 154 -15.86 -12.56 -1.71
C LYS A 154 -15.19 -13.36 -0.60
N PHE A 155 -14.99 -12.77 0.57
CA PHE A 155 -14.49 -13.51 1.73
C PHE A 155 -15.48 -14.56 2.22
N ARG A 156 -16.78 -14.24 2.23
CA ARG A 156 -17.81 -15.22 2.60
C ARG A 156 -17.88 -16.34 1.56
N GLU A 157 -17.82 -16.01 0.28
CA GLU A 157 -17.72 -17.01 -0.80
C GLU A 157 -16.48 -17.90 -0.60
N LEU A 158 -15.30 -17.33 -0.33
CA LEU A 158 -14.06 -18.08 -0.06
C LEU A 158 -14.18 -19.05 1.14
N LEU A 159 -14.79 -18.59 2.25
CA LEU A 159 -14.98 -19.42 3.46
C LEU A 159 -15.94 -20.59 3.24
N LEU A 160 -16.95 -20.40 2.38
CA LEU A 160 -17.98 -21.41 2.10
C LEU A 160 -17.66 -22.26 0.86
N ALA A 161 -16.66 -21.86 0.07
CA ALA A 161 -16.30 -22.51 -1.18
C ALA A 161 -15.70 -23.91 -0.96
N THR A 162 -16.16 -24.83 -1.81
CA THR A 162 -15.52 -26.13 -2.05
C THR A 162 -14.09 -25.94 -2.59
N SER A 163 -13.26 -26.99 -2.56
CA SER A 163 -11.87 -26.90 -3.04
C SER A 163 -11.76 -26.37 -4.47
N LYS A 164 -12.69 -26.75 -5.36
CA LYS A 164 -12.72 -26.31 -6.76
C LYS A 164 -13.13 -24.83 -6.89
N GLU A 165 -14.18 -24.42 -6.19
CA GLU A 165 -14.62 -23.01 -6.19
C GLU A 165 -13.56 -22.10 -5.56
N ARG A 166 -12.85 -22.59 -4.54
CA ARG A 166 -11.74 -21.87 -3.91
C ARG A 166 -10.59 -21.65 -4.88
N GLU A 167 -10.25 -22.66 -5.68
CA GLU A 167 -9.25 -22.55 -6.75
C GLU A 167 -9.68 -21.53 -7.82
N GLU A 168 -10.97 -21.51 -8.20
CA GLU A 168 -11.51 -20.51 -9.13
C GLU A 168 -11.47 -19.09 -8.55
N ILE A 169 -11.86 -18.91 -7.28
CA ILE A 169 -11.80 -17.64 -6.56
C ILE A 169 -10.34 -17.17 -6.44
N PHE A 170 -9.40 -18.06 -6.10
CA PHE A 170 -7.97 -17.72 -6.07
C PHE A 170 -7.42 -17.39 -7.45
N GLY A 171 -7.84 -18.12 -8.50
CA GLY A 171 -7.43 -17.81 -9.85
C GLY A 171 -7.88 -16.42 -10.31
N GLN A 172 -9.08 -16.01 -9.91
CA GLN A 172 -9.61 -14.65 -10.14
C GLN A 172 -8.91 -13.60 -9.28
N LEU A 173 -8.65 -13.89 -7.99
CA LEU A 173 -8.02 -12.96 -7.06
C LEU A 173 -6.51 -12.75 -7.32
N PHE A 174 -5.85 -13.72 -7.95
CA PHE A 174 -4.41 -13.68 -8.23
C PHE A 174 -4.08 -13.60 -9.73
N GLU A 175 -5.09 -13.40 -10.59
CA GLU A 175 -4.96 -13.30 -12.05
C GLU A 175 -4.13 -14.42 -12.69
N THR A 176 -4.23 -15.66 -12.16
CA THR A 176 -3.46 -16.82 -12.69
C THR A 176 -4.02 -17.35 -14.01
N ASP A 177 -5.00 -16.68 -14.59
CA ASP A 177 -5.60 -17.04 -15.89
C ASP A 177 -4.57 -17.06 -17.02
N ILE A 178 -3.45 -16.33 -16.88
CA ILE A 178 -2.32 -16.41 -17.81
C ILE A 178 -1.71 -17.82 -17.85
N TYR A 179 -1.57 -18.49 -16.72
CA TYR A 179 -1.02 -19.84 -16.66
C TYR A 179 -1.99 -20.85 -17.24
N LYS A 180 -3.30 -20.68 -17.00
CA LYS A 180 -4.34 -21.48 -17.68
C LYS A 180 -4.27 -21.33 -19.20
N LYS A 181 -4.12 -20.10 -19.70
CA LYS A 181 -3.98 -19.85 -21.15
C LYS A 181 -2.72 -20.50 -21.73
N ILE A 182 -1.60 -20.48 -21.01
CA ILE A 182 -0.37 -21.18 -21.41
C ILE A 182 -0.61 -22.69 -21.43
N GLU A 183 -1.23 -23.26 -20.39
CA GLU A 183 -1.55 -24.69 -20.34
C GLU A 183 -2.45 -25.13 -21.51
N TYR A 184 -3.52 -24.37 -21.79
CA TYR A 184 -4.40 -24.64 -22.94
C TYR A 184 -3.64 -24.57 -24.27
N ALA A 185 -2.79 -23.55 -24.46
CA ALA A 185 -1.99 -23.41 -25.66
C ALA A 185 -0.94 -24.53 -25.84
N LEU A 186 -0.47 -25.13 -24.74
CA LEU A 186 0.43 -26.28 -24.76
C LEU A 186 -0.33 -27.59 -25.01
N LYS A 187 -1.54 -27.76 -24.45
CA LYS A 187 -2.42 -28.91 -24.72
C LYS A 187 -2.90 -28.96 -26.17
N ASP A 188 -3.24 -27.81 -26.78
CA ASP A 188 -3.68 -27.74 -28.18
C ASP A 188 -2.57 -28.03 -29.20
N LYS A 189 -1.29 -28.02 -28.76
CA LYS A 189 -0.13 -28.35 -29.58
C LYS A 189 0.35 -29.81 -29.41
N ALA A 190 -0.27 -30.57 -28.52
CA ALA A 190 0.02 -31.98 -28.27
C ALA A 190 -1.02 -32.89 -28.95
#